data_AF-A0A380AJD9-F1
#
_entry.id   AF-A0A380AJD9-F1
#
_cell.length_a   1.000
_cell.length_b   1.000
_cell.length_c   1.000
_cell.angle_alpha   90.00
_cell.angle_beta   90.00
_cell.angle_gamma   90.00
#
_symmetry.space_group_name_H-M   'P 1'
#
loop_
_entity.id
_entity.type
_entity.pdbx_description
1 polymer ?
#
loop_
_entity_poly.entity_id
_entity_poly.type
_entity_poly.pdbx_seq_one_letter_code
_entity_poly.pdbx_strand_id
1 'polypeptide(L)'
;MADESYRQAAHHLMLAEQAPTLSVSGIDLAAYAAQLIERYSNPALQHRTWQIAMDGTQKLPQRMLDSVRWHLQHGGSYAGLALGVAAWMRYVGGVDDAGQPIDIRDPLLTTLQQTVAATPDDEQRVKALLALKAVFGEQLPANEAFVAAVTRAYISLRDRGARQTVQNWVSTQLA
;
A
#
# COMPACT_ATOMS: atom_id res chain seq x y z
N MET A 1 -9.05 12.89 1.11
CA MET A 1 -10.09 12.66 0.08
C MET A 1 -10.34 13.87 -0.82
N ALA A 2 -9.70 15.02 -0.59
CA ALA A 2 -9.82 16.20 -1.46
C ALA A 2 -9.10 16.05 -2.81
N ASP A 3 -8.02 15.26 -2.87
CA ASP A 3 -7.39 14.87 -4.14
C ASP A 3 -8.21 13.75 -4.79
N GLU A 4 -8.69 13.99 -6.02
CA GLU A 4 -9.59 13.07 -6.71
C GLU A 4 -8.93 11.75 -7.07
N SER A 5 -7.67 11.76 -7.47
CA SER A 5 -6.98 10.52 -7.84
C SER A 5 -6.83 9.60 -6.63
N TYR A 6 -6.60 10.14 -5.44
CA TYR A 6 -6.62 9.35 -4.21
C TYR A 6 -8.01 8.80 -3.87
N ARG A 7 -9.08 9.57 -4.11
CA ARG A 7 -10.45 9.11 -3.88
C ARG A 7 -10.80 7.96 -4.83
N GLN A 8 -10.48 8.09 -6.11
CA GLN A 8 -10.69 7.06 -7.13
C GLN A 8 -9.87 5.80 -6.86
N ALA A 9 -8.58 5.93 -6.55
CA ALA A 9 -7.74 4.79 -6.18
C ALA A 9 -8.24 4.08 -4.92
N ALA A 10 -8.66 4.82 -3.88
CA ALA A 10 -9.20 4.22 -2.66
C ALA A 10 -10.51 3.46 -2.94
N HIS A 11 -11.42 4.04 -3.71
CA HIS A 11 -12.68 3.40 -4.08
C HIS A 11 -12.48 2.14 -4.94
N HIS A 12 -11.57 2.20 -5.92
CA HIS A 12 -11.19 1.02 -6.71
C HIS A 12 -10.60 -0.07 -5.81
N LEU A 13 -9.65 0.27 -4.92
CA LEU A 13 -9.07 -0.68 -3.98
C LEU A 13 -10.17 -1.37 -3.15
N MET A 14 -11.15 -0.61 -2.65
CA MET A 14 -12.25 -1.17 -1.86
C MET A 14 -13.09 -2.18 -2.65
N LEU A 15 -13.48 -1.87 -3.89
CA LEU A 15 -14.46 -2.67 -4.62
C LEU A 15 -13.86 -3.70 -5.58
N ALA A 16 -12.78 -3.35 -6.27
CA ALA A 16 -12.18 -4.24 -7.26
C ALA A 16 -11.18 -5.21 -6.64
N GLU A 17 -10.51 -4.82 -5.54
CA GLU A 17 -9.40 -5.60 -5.01
C GLU A 17 -9.66 -6.15 -3.60
N GLN A 18 -10.47 -5.48 -2.76
CA GLN A 18 -10.79 -5.97 -1.41
C GLN A 18 -12.12 -6.73 -1.38
N ALA A 19 -13.20 -6.15 -1.92
CA ALA A 19 -14.53 -6.77 -1.87
C ALA A 19 -14.57 -8.23 -2.41
N PRO A 20 -13.87 -8.61 -3.50
CA PRO A 20 -13.91 -9.99 -4.00
C PRO A 20 -13.29 -11.01 -3.04
N THR A 21 -12.46 -10.57 -2.09
CA THR A 21 -11.79 -11.45 -1.12
C THR A 21 -12.62 -11.68 0.14
N LEU A 22 -13.81 -11.08 0.23
CA LEU A 22 -14.67 -11.14 1.41
C LEU A 22 -15.79 -12.16 1.22
N SER A 23 -16.00 -12.99 2.25
CA SER A 23 -17.14 -13.90 2.35
C SER A 23 -18.14 -13.34 3.37
N VAL A 24 -18.93 -12.35 2.97
CA VAL A 24 -19.92 -11.69 3.83
C VAL A 24 -21.33 -11.75 3.21
N SER A 25 -22.35 -11.88 4.04
CA SER A 25 -23.77 -11.90 3.62
C SER A 25 -24.55 -10.77 4.28
N GLY A 26 -25.59 -10.28 3.60
CA GLY A 26 -26.47 -9.22 4.12
C GLY A 26 -25.87 -7.82 4.13
N ILE A 27 -24.72 -7.61 3.46
CA ILE A 27 -24.05 -6.31 3.34
C ILE A 27 -23.91 -5.96 1.87
N ASP A 28 -24.40 -4.78 1.48
CA ASP A 28 -24.07 -4.17 0.19
C ASP A 28 -22.67 -3.53 0.29
N LEU A 29 -21.68 -4.19 -0.30
CA LEU A 29 -20.29 -3.74 -0.29
C LEU A 29 -20.08 -2.44 -1.08
N ALA A 30 -20.88 -2.19 -2.13
CA ALA A 30 -20.81 -0.95 -2.89
C ALA A 30 -21.32 0.23 -2.05
N ALA A 31 -22.47 0.06 -1.41
CA ALA A 31 -22.99 1.06 -0.48
C ALA A 31 -22.03 1.28 0.70
N TYR A 32 -21.43 0.21 1.24
CA TYR A 32 -20.47 0.30 2.33
C TYR A 32 -19.19 1.06 1.92
N ALA A 33 -18.64 0.80 0.73
CA ALA A 33 -17.49 1.54 0.21
C ALA A 33 -17.80 3.04 0.02
N ALA A 34 -18.98 3.38 -0.48
CA ALA A 34 -19.43 4.77 -0.59
C ALA A 34 -19.48 5.45 0.78
N GLN A 35 -20.03 4.79 1.80
CA GLN A 35 -20.04 5.31 3.18
C GLN A 35 -18.63 5.47 3.77
N LEU A 36 -17.68 4.58 3.43
CA LEU A 36 -16.29 4.74 3.85
C LEU A 36 -15.66 6.00 3.25
N ILE A 37 -15.88 6.27 1.96
CA ILE A 37 -15.38 7.49 1.30
C ILE A 37 -15.99 8.75 1.93
N GLU A 38 -17.29 8.73 2.24
CA GLU A 38 -17.95 9.83 2.94
C GLU A 38 -17.32 10.07 4.32
N ARG A 39 -17.13 9.02 5.11
CA ARG A 39 -16.50 9.09 6.44
C ARG A 39 -15.07 9.62 6.38
N TYR A 40 -14.29 9.19 5.38
CA TYR A 40 -12.91 9.67 5.16
C TYR A 40 -12.86 11.12 4.66
N SER A 41 -13.98 11.66 4.18
CA SER A 41 -14.12 13.03 3.69
C SER A 41 -14.64 13.99 4.76
N ASN A 42 -14.97 13.51 5.96
CA ASN A 42 -15.49 14.34 7.04
C ASN A 42 -14.45 15.39 7.50
N PRO A 43 -14.68 16.69 7.27
CA PRO A 43 -13.71 17.75 7.59
C PRO A 43 -13.61 18.02 9.10
N ALA A 44 -14.58 17.58 9.90
CA ALA A 44 -14.57 17.76 11.36
C ALA A 44 -13.58 16.82 12.06
N LEU A 45 -13.19 15.72 11.41
CA LEU A 45 -12.25 14.74 11.95
C LEU A 45 -10.87 14.94 11.32
N GLN A 46 -9.91 15.43 12.10
CA GLN A 46 -8.53 15.59 11.67
C GLN A 46 -7.72 14.30 11.84
N HIS A 47 -8.12 13.23 11.16
CA HIS A 47 -7.36 11.97 11.15
C HIS A 47 -6.02 12.19 10.46
N ARG A 48 -4.93 12.18 11.25
CA ARG A 48 -3.59 12.31 10.69
C ARG A 48 -3.20 11.02 9.99
N THR A 49 -2.86 11.11 8.70
CA THR A 49 -2.35 9.96 7.92
C THR A 49 -1.16 9.29 8.60
N TRP A 50 -0.32 10.08 9.26
CA TRP A 50 0.78 9.62 10.09
C TRP A 50 0.33 8.66 11.22
N GLN A 51 -0.77 8.94 11.93
CA GLN A 51 -1.30 8.05 12.97
C GLN A 51 -1.83 6.74 12.36
N ILE A 52 -2.42 6.81 11.17
CA ILE A 52 -2.91 5.63 10.45
C ILE A 52 -1.74 4.74 10.02
N ALA A 53 -0.62 5.35 9.61
CA ALA A 53 0.59 4.69 9.13
C ALA A 53 1.43 4.02 10.24
N MET A 54 1.21 4.34 11.51
CA MET A 54 1.87 3.67 12.63
C MET A 54 1.66 2.15 12.59
N ASP A 55 2.60 1.38 13.12
CA ASP A 55 2.51 -0.09 13.25
C ASP A 55 2.20 -0.78 11.91
N GLY A 56 2.80 -0.28 10.83
CA GLY A 56 2.58 -0.77 9.47
C GLY A 56 2.91 -2.25 9.33
N THR A 57 3.96 -2.75 10.00
CA THR A 57 4.34 -4.17 9.99
C THR A 57 3.27 -5.07 10.61
N GLN A 58 2.49 -4.54 11.56
CA GLN A 58 1.38 -5.25 12.21
C GLN A 58 0.07 -5.15 11.42
N LYS A 59 -0.02 -4.23 10.46
CA LYS A 59 -1.25 -3.91 9.71
C LYS A 59 -1.23 -4.47 8.29
N LEU A 60 -0.07 -4.50 7.63
CA LEU A 60 0.05 -4.94 6.24
C LEU A 60 -0.47 -6.37 6.00
N PRO A 61 -0.14 -7.38 6.83
CA PRO A 61 -0.53 -8.75 6.58
C PRO A 61 -2.04 -8.89 6.31
N GLN A 62 -2.85 -8.41 7.24
CA GLN A 62 -4.31 -8.56 7.22
C GLN A 62 -5.04 -7.46 6.42
N ARG A 63 -4.41 -6.32 6.13
CA ARG A 63 -5.06 -5.23 5.38
C ARG A 63 -4.78 -5.29 3.88
N MET A 64 -3.69 -5.92 3.47
CA MET A 64 -3.27 -5.95 2.06
C MET A 64 -2.76 -7.31 1.62
N LEU A 65 -1.87 -7.93 2.38
CA LEU A 65 -1.14 -9.10 1.88
C LEU A 65 -2.01 -10.36 1.75
N ASP A 66 -3.00 -10.53 2.62
CA ASP A 66 -3.98 -11.62 2.48
C ASP A 66 -4.84 -11.46 1.21
N SER A 67 -5.25 -10.23 0.89
CA SER A 67 -5.96 -9.93 -0.36
C SER A 67 -5.07 -10.16 -1.59
N VAL A 68 -3.78 -9.80 -1.52
CA VAL A 68 -2.80 -10.15 -2.57
C VAL A 68 -2.72 -11.66 -2.77
N ARG A 69 -2.59 -12.44 -1.68
CA ARG A 69 -2.54 -13.90 -1.75
C ARG A 69 -3.80 -14.48 -2.39
N TRP A 70 -4.96 -13.93 -2.05
CA TRP A 70 -6.23 -14.32 -2.68
C TRP A 70 -6.19 -14.10 -4.20
N HIS A 71 -5.79 -12.91 -4.66
CA HIS A 71 -5.72 -12.61 -6.10
C HIS A 71 -4.70 -13.45 -6.85
N LEU A 72 -3.54 -13.73 -6.24
CA LEU A 72 -2.54 -14.63 -6.82
C LEU A 72 -3.09 -16.05 -7.03
N GLN A 73 -3.99 -16.52 -6.18
CA GLN A 73 -4.63 -17.82 -6.30
C GLN A 73 -5.80 -17.83 -7.30
N HIS A 74 -6.51 -16.71 -7.45
CA HIS A 74 -7.74 -16.62 -8.24
C HIS A 74 -7.57 -15.90 -9.60
N GLY A 75 -6.37 -15.42 -9.91
CA GLY A 75 -6.06 -14.75 -11.18
C GLY A 75 -6.61 -13.32 -11.30
N GLY A 76 -6.95 -12.69 -10.17
CA GLY A 76 -7.44 -11.30 -10.14
C GLY A 76 -6.33 -10.25 -10.15
N SER A 77 -6.70 -8.99 -10.39
CA SER A 77 -5.76 -7.87 -10.29
C SER A 77 -5.55 -7.46 -8.83
N TYR A 78 -4.30 -7.16 -8.50
CA TYR A 78 -3.86 -6.65 -7.19
C TYR A 78 -2.98 -5.39 -7.36
N ALA A 79 -3.17 -4.64 -8.45
CA ALA A 79 -2.31 -3.53 -8.82
C ALA A 79 -2.32 -2.40 -7.78
N GLY A 80 -3.47 -2.10 -7.18
CA GLY A 80 -3.64 -1.11 -6.13
C GLY A 80 -3.06 -1.59 -4.80
N LEU A 81 -3.24 -2.86 -4.47
CA LEU A 81 -2.62 -3.53 -3.32
C LEU A 81 -1.09 -3.47 -3.41
N ALA A 82 -0.51 -3.80 -4.58
CA ALA A 82 0.93 -3.70 -4.81
C ALA A 82 1.45 -2.26 -4.67
N LEU A 83 0.69 -1.26 -5.17
CA LEU A 83 1.01 0.15 -4.95
C LEU A 83 0.95 0.53 -3.47
N GLY A 84 -0.03 0.03 -2.71
CA GLY A 84 -0.12 0.24 -1.26
C GLY A 84 1.08 -0.33 -0.50
N VAL A 85 1.53 -1.54 -0.86
CA VAL A 85 2.74 -2.16 -0.30
C VAL A 85 3.99 -1.33 -0.65
N ALA A 86 4.14 -0.92 -1.90
CA ALA A 86 5.24 -0.08 -2.33
C ALA A 86 5.26 1.29 -1.63
N ALA A 87 4.09 1.88 -1.39
CA ALA A 87 3.96 3.13 -0.64
C ALA A 87 4.39 2.98 0.83
N TRP A 88 4.06 1.85 1.47
CA TRP A 88 4.60 1.54 2.80
C TRP A 88 6.13 1.41 2.77
N MET A 89 6.70 0.71 1.77
CA MET A 89 8.16 0.58 1.63
C MET A 89 8.84 1.95 1.44
N ARG A 90 8.25 2.83 0.63
CA ARG A 90 8.74 4.20 0.43
C ARG A 90 8.66 5.03 1.72
N TYR A 91 7.59 4.87 2.49
CA TYR A 91 7.37 5.55 3.77
C TYR A 91 8.38 5.13 4.84
N VAL A 92 8.64 3.83 4.99
CA VAL A 92 9.63 3.34 5.98
C VAL A 92 11.08 3.67 5.60
N GLY A 93 11.31 4.20 4.39
CA GLY A 93 12.56 4.85 4.00
C GLY A 93 12.89 6.10 4.82
N GLY A 94 11.91 6.69 5.52
CA GLY A 94 12.14 7.71 6.54
C GLY A 94 12.30 9.14 6.03
N VAL A 95 12.11 9.37 4.73
CA VAL A 95 12.19 10.70 4.11
C VAL A 95 10.99 10.88 3.19
N ASP A 96 10.26 12.00 3.30
CA ASP A 96 9.12 12.29 2.45
C ASP A 96 9.52 12.82 1.05
N ASP A 97 8.54 13.14 0.21
CA ASP A 97 8.78 13.64 -1.15
C ASP A 97 9.33 15.09 -1.16
N ALA A 98 9.30 15.80 -0.03
CA ALA A 98 9.90 17.12 0.16
C ALA A 98 11.29 17.03 0.79
N GLY A 99 11.84 15.83 0.97
CA GLY A 99 13.15 15.60 1.59
C GLY A 99 13.15 15.76 3.11
N GLN A 100 11.99 15.84 3.76
CA GLN A 100 11.90 15.99 5.21
C GLN A 100 11.88 14.61 5.91
N PRO A 101 12.46 14.51 7.11
CA PRO A 101 12.46 13.26 7.87
C PRO A 101 11.04 12.89 8.31
N ILE A 102 10.75 11.59 8.29
CA ILE A 102 9.49 11.01 8.77
C ILE A 102 9.74 10.34 10.13
N ASP A 103 8.92 10.68 11.14
CA ASP A 103 8.89 9.97 12.43
C ASP A 103 8.20 8.61 12.25
N ILE A 104 8.94 7.56 11.89
CA ILE A 104 8.38 6.21 11.73
C ILE A 104 8.14 5.60 13.12
N ARG A 105 6.90 5.19 13.39
CA ARG A 105 6.54 4.43 14.59
C ARG A 105 6.04 3.05 14.22
N ASP A 106 6.84 2.05 14.56
CA ASP A 106 6.57 0.66 14.24
C ASP A 106 7.27 -0.27 15.26
N PRO A 107 6.67 -1.39 15.67
CA PRO A 107 7.32 -2.35 16.57
C PRO A 107 8.63 -2.94 16.02
N LEU A 108 8.79 -2.99 14.69
CA LEU A 108 10.00 -3.46 14.01
C LEU A 108 10.89 -2.31 13.53
N LEU A 109 10.77 -1.11 14.11
CA LEU A 109 11.49 0.10 13.67
C LEU A 109 12.99 -0.13 13.46
N THR A 110 13.67 -0.73 14.44
CA THR A 110 15.13 -0.98 14.35
C THR A 110 15.48 -1.85 13.16
N THR A 111 14.70 -2.91 12.90
CA THR A 111 14.91 -3.80 11.75
C THR A 111 14.68 -3.04 10.44
N LEU A 112 13.61 -2.25 10.35
CA LEU A 112 13.31 -1.44 9.16
C LEU A 112 14.45 -0.46 8.87
N GLN A 113 14.93 0.27 9.88
CA GLN A 113 16.02 1.22 9.74
C GLN A 113 17.33 0.54 9.31
N GLN A 114 17.66 -0.61 9.87
CA GLN A 114 18.84 -1.40 9.46
C GLN A 114 18.73 -1.87 8.02
N THR A 115 17.55 -2.38 7.61
CA THR A 115 17.31 -2.81 6.23
C THR A 115 17.44 -1.65 5.25
N VAL A 116 16.86 -0.49 5.57
CA VAL A 116 16.94 0.72 4.74
C VAL A 116 18.38 1.24 4.66
N ALA A 117 19.11 1.31 5.77
CA ALA A 117 20.50 1.77 5.79
C ALA A 117 21.46 0.84 5.02
N ALA A 118 21.15 -0.46 4.97
CA ALA A 118 21.95 -1.45 4.26
C ALA A 118 21.65 -1.54 2.75
N THR A 119 20.68 -0.77 2.23
CA THR A 119 20.23 -0.89 0.84
C THR A 119 20.12 0.46 0.10
N PRO A 120 20.55 0.53 -1.17
CA PRO A 120 20.31 1.70 -2.00
C PRO A 120 18.82 1.95 -2.22
N ASP A 121 18.45 3.17 -2.61
CA ASP A 121 17.04 3.56 -2.83
C ASP A 121 16.53 3.08 -4.19
N ASP A 122 16.38 1.77 -4.35
CA ASP A 122 16.07 1.12 -5.61
C ASP A 122 15.44 -0.27 -5.40
N GLU A 123 15.53 -1.15 -6.41
CA GLU A 123 14.97 -2.50 -6.35
C GLU A 123 15.60 -3.37 -5.24
N GLN A 124 16.84 -3.09 -4.83
CA GLN A 124 17.52 -3.83 -3.76
C GLN A 124 16.81 -3.59 -2.42
N ARG A 125 16.32 -2.35 -2.17
CA ARG A 125 15.53 -2.05 -0.97
C ARG A 125 14.19 -2.77 -0.96
N VAL A 126 13.51 -2.84 -2.11
CA VAL A 126 12.26 -3.59 -2.24
C VAL A 126 12.49 -5.07 -1.90
N LYS A 127 13.51 -5.69 -2.50
CA LYS A 127 13.88 -7.10 -2.23
C LYS A 127 14.21 -7.32 -0.75
N ALA A 128 14.97 -6.42 -0.14
CA ALA A 128 15.36 -6.56 1.27
C ALA A 128 14.19 -6.38 2.24
N LEU A 129 13.27 -5.45 1.97
CA LEU A 129 12.05 -5.28 2.77
C LEU A 129 11.09 -6.46 2.58
N LEU A 130 10.95 -7.00 1.37
CA LEU A 130 10.16 -8.21 1.12
C LEU A 130 10.72 -9.43 1.89
N ALA A 131 12.03 -9.50 2.12
CA ALA A 131 12.64 -10.59 2.88
C ALA A 131 12.27 -10.61 4.37
N LEU A 132 11.56 -9.59 4.89
CA LEU A 132 11.03 -9.58 6.26
C LEU A 132 9.93 -10.63 6.42
N LYS A 133 10.31 -11.87 6.76
CA LYS A 133 9.40 -13.01 6.92
C LYS A 133 8.25 -12.75 7.88
N ALA A 134 8.48 -11.97 8.94
CA ALA A 134 7.46 -11.59 9.92
C ALA A 134 6.30 -10.77 9.32
N VAL A 135 6.52 -10.13 8.16
CA VAL A 135 5.52 -9.32 7.45
C VAL A 135 5.02 -10.06 6.22
N PHE A 136 5.92 -10.49 5.35
CA PHE A 136 5.57 -11.01 4.01
C PHE A 136 5.43 -12.53 3.93
N GLY A 137 5.92 -13.26 4.93
CA GLY A 137 6.08 -14.72 4.86
C GLY A 137 7.10 -15.12 3.78
N GLU A 138 6.98 -16.35 3.30
CA GLU A 138 7.94 -16.91 2.31
C GLU A 138 7.39 -16.92 0.88
N GLN A 139 6.07 -16.96 0.73
CA GLN A 139 5.42 -17.10 -0.58
C GLN A 139 5.47 -15.83 -1.42
N LEU A 140 5.22 -14.66 -0.81
CA LEU A 140 5.17 -13.39 -1.54
C LEU A 140 6.54 -12.98 -2.09
N PRO A 141 7.65 -13.06 -1.33
CA PRO A 141 8.98 -12.73 -1.87
C PRO A 141 9.45 -13.70 -2.98
N ALA A 142 8.92 -14.92 -3.00
CA ALA A 142 9.20 -15.91 -4.04
C ALA A 142 8.34 -15.74 -5.31
N ASN A 143 7.31 -14.89 -5.28
CA ASN A 143 6.44 -14.66 -6.43
C ASN A 143 6.99 -13.52 -7.30
N GLU A 144 7.61 -13.86 -8.43
CA GLU A 144 8.28 -12.89 -9.32
C GLU A 144 7.34 -11.80 -9.85
N ALA A 145 6.08 -12.16 -10.16
CA ALA A 145 5.10 -11.21 -10.66
C ALA A 145 4.73 -10.15 -9.60
N PHE A 146 4.53 -10.59 -8.35
CA PHE A 146 4.27 -9.70 -7.22
C PHE A 146 5.48 -8.81 -6.92
N VAL A 147 6.68 -9.39 -6.83
CA VAL A 147 7.93 -8.63 -6.64
C VAL A 147 8.07 -7.56 -7.72
N ALA A 148 7.86 -7.92 -8.99
CA ALA A 148 7.96 -6.98 -10.10
C ALA A 148 6.89 -5.87 -10.04
N ALA A 149 5.66 -6.19 -9.62
CA ALA A 149 4.59 -5.20 -9.45
C ALA A 149 4.92 -4.18 -8.35
N VAL A 150 5.38 -4.66 -7.18
CA VAL A 150 5.79 -3.79 -6.06
C VAL A 150 7.02 -2.95 -6.46
N THR A 151 8.02 -3.54 -7.11
CA THR A 151 9.21 -2.80 -7.56
C THR A 151 8.85 -1.70 -8.55
N ARG A 152 8.02 -1.96 -9.56
CA ARG A 152 7.56 -0.92 -10.50
C ARG A 152 6.86 0.23 -9.80
N ALA A 153 5.97 -0.08 -8.86
CA ALA A 153 5.28 0.94 -8.08
C ALA A 153 6.27 1.73 -7.20
N TYR A 154 7.21 1.06 -6.54
CA TYR A 154 8.22 1.68 -5.68
C TYR A 154 9.11 2.66 -6.46
N ILE A 155 9.61 2.25 -7.62
CA ILE A 155 10.43 3.11 -8.49
C ILE A 155 9.64 4.32 -8.97
N SER A 156 8.36 4.13 -9.34
CA SER A 156 7.48 5.26 -9.69
C SER A 156 7.33 6.24 -8.53
N LEU A 157 7.11 5.74 -7.31
CA LEU A 157 6.99 6.58 -6.10
C LEU A 157 8.27 7.34 -5.80
N ARG A 158 9.44 6.68 -5.93
CA ARG A 158 10.75 7.30 -5.73
C ARG A 158 11.01 8.42 -6.74
N ASP A 159 10.74 8.15 -8.02
CA ASP A 159 11.14 9.05 -9.12
C ASP A 159 10.15 10.19 -9.37
N ARG A 160 8.85 9.96 -9.07
CA ARG A 160 7.76 10.90 -9.42
C ARG A 160 7.03 11.46 -8.21
N GLY A 161 7.26 10.91 -7.02
CA GLY A 161 6.51 11.22 -5.82
C GLY A 161 5.12 10.58 -5.81
N ALA A 162 4.55 10.44 -4.61
CA ALA A 162 3.33 9.71 -4.36
C ALA A 162 2.13 10.25 -5.16
N ARG A 163 1.99 11.57 -5.23
CA ARG A 163 0.86 12.21 -5.90
C ARG A 163 0.82 11.88 -7.39
N GLN A 164 1.94 12.06 -8.09
CA GLN A 164 2.02 11.81 -9.53
C GLN A 164 1.90 10.30 -9.83
N THR A 165 2.45 9.44 -8.97
CA THR A 165 2.28 7.99 -9.12
C THR A 165 0.82 7.58 -9.01
N VAL A 166 0.07 8.07 -8.03
CA VAL A 166 -1.36 7.76 -7.88
C VAL A 166 -2.17 8.28 -9.06
N GLN A 167 -1.91 9.50 -9.53
CA GLN A 167 -2.54 10.06 -10.73
C GLN A 167 -2.30 9.19 -11.97
N ASN A 168 -1.04 8.81 -12.22
CA ASN A 168 -0.70 7.95 -13.36
C ASN A 168 -1.32 6.56 -13.23
N TRP A 169 -1.34 6.01 -12.01
CA TRP A 169 -1.93 4.70 -11.74
C TRP A 169 -3.42 4.72 -12.06
N VAL A 170 -4.15 5.74 -11.61
CA VAL A 170 -5.58 5.90 -11.94
C VAL A 170 -5.79 6.03 -13.45
N SER A 171 -5.05 6.90 -14.12
CA SER A 171 -5.19 7.07 -15.58
C SER A 171 -4.82 5.83 -16.39
N THR A 172 -4.05 4.89 -15.82
CA THR A 172 -3.65 3.66 -16.53
C THR A 172 -4.56 2.48 -16.20
N GLN A 173 -5.04 2.40 -14.95
CA GLN A 173 -5.80 1.25 -14.46
C GLN A 173 -7.32 1.44 -14.56
N LEU A 174 -7.80 2.69 -14.58
CA LEU A 174 -9.22 3.03 -14.60
C LEU A 174 -9.68 3.68 -15.92
N ALA A 175 -8.78 3.79 -16.90
CA ALA A 175 -9.12 4.20 -18.27
C ALA A 175 -9.72 3.03 -19.05
#